data_AF-A0A7X9DPW6-F1
#
_entry.id   AF-A0A7X9DPW6-F1
#
_cell.length_a   1.000
_cell.length_b   1.000
_cell.length_c   1.000
_cell.angle_alpha   90.00
_cell.angle_beta   90.00
_cell.angle_gamma   90.00
#
_symmetry.space_group_name_H-M   'P 1'
#
loop_
_entity.id
_entity.type
_entity.pdbx_description
1 polymer ?
#
loop_
_entity_poly.entity_id
_entity_poly.type
_entity_poly.pdbx_seq_one_letter_code
_entity_poly.pdbx_strand_id
1 'polypeptide(L)'
;MPISELSSKDLMLDACFQKWALQSGNSDCRIWSILYEELPEMREKIDEAKTLLQRIYRVINDEIDEDAEKIWKRIKMQIDPDKE
;
A
#
# COMPACT_ATOMS: atom_id res chain seq x y z
N MET A 1 -0.22 24.10 5.15
CA MET A 1 0.19 23.38 6.36
C MET A 1 1.68 23.08 6.21
N PRO A 2 2.55 23.48 7.14
CA PRO A 2 3.96 23.15 7.05
C PRO A 2 4.15 21.63 7.15
N ILE A 3 5.11 21.09 6.40
CA ILE A 3 5.37 19.64 6.31
C ILE A 3 5.70 19.05 7.69
N SER A 4 6.27 19.84 8.59
CA SER A 4 6.58 19.47 9.98
C SER A 4 5.34 19.18 10.85
N GLU A 5 4.18 19.74 10.52
CA GLU A 5 2.91 19.55 11.24
C GLU A 5 2.10 18.35 10.73
N LEU A 6 2.48 17.76 9.59
CA LEU A 6 1.80 16.57 9.08
C LEU A 6 2.03 15.39 10.04
N SER A 7 0.94 14.71 10.37
CA SER A 7 0.99 13.43 11.08
C SER A 7 1.28 12.29 10.11
N SER A 8 1.75 11.16 10.63
CA SER A 8 1.97 9.95 9.84
C SER A 8 0.70 9.49 9.11
N LYS A 9 -0.50 9.77 9.67
CA LYS A 9 -1.78 9.50 9.01
C LYS A 9 -2.04 10.42 7.83
N ASP A 10 -1.70 11.70 7.94
CA ASP A 10 -1.88 12.66 6.85
C ASP A 10 -0.98 12.31 5.66
N LEU A 11 0.25 11.83 5.94
CA LEU A 11 1.17 11.32 4.92
C LEU A 11 0.56 10.11 4.19
N MET A 12 -0.03 9.18 4.91
CA MET A 12 -0.66 7.99 4.33
C MET A 12 -1.87 8.31 3.44
N LEU A 13 -2.50 9.48 3.58
CA LEU A 13 -3.61 9.92 2.72
C LEU A 13 -3.12 10.63 1.44
N ASP A 14 -1.84 10.99 1.37
CA ASP A 14 -1.27 11.61 0.17
C ASP A 14 -1.06 10.56 -0.94
N ALA A 15 -1.74 10.76 -2.07
CA ALA A 15 -1.68 9.83 -3.20
C ALA A 15 -0.27 9.71 -3.80
N CYS A 16 0.55 10.75 -3.69
CA CYS A 16 1.92 10.71 -4.19
C CYS A 16 2.82 9.90 -3.25
N PHE A 17 2.64 10.07 -1.94
CA PHE A 17 3.30 9.30 -0.90
C PHE A 17 2.96 7.82 -1.04
N GLN A 18 1.68 7.49 -1.23
CA GLN A 18 1.26 6.10 -1.42
C GLN A 18 1.98 5.43 -2.60
N LYS A 19 2.05 6.10 -3.75
CA LYS A 19 2.76 5.59 -4.93
C LYS A 19 4.25 5.36 -4.64
N TRP A 20 4.90 6.33 -4.00
CA TRP A 20 6.31 6.23 -3.64
C TRP A 20 6.59 5.14 -2.59
N ALA A 21 5.73 5.01 -1.59
CA ALA A 21 5.89 4.08 -0.49
C ALA A 21 5.66 2.62 -0.90
N LEU A 22 4.78 2.39 -1.88
CA LEU A 22 4.37 1.05 -2.33
C LEU A 22 5.09 0.54 -3.59
N GLN A 23 5.66 1.42 -4.43
CA GLN A 23 6.33 1.00 -5.67
C GLN A 23 7.85 0.86 -5.49
N SER A 24 8.39 -0.29 -5.85
CA SER A 24 9.84 -0.51 -5.94
C SER A 24 10.37 0.00 -7.28
N GLY A 25 10.77 1.28 -7.31
CA GLY A 25 11.51 1.88 -8.43
C GLY A 25 10.62 2.60 -9.44
N ASN A 26 10.90 3.90 -9.59
CA ASN A 26 10.33 4.81 -10.59
C ASN A 26 8.91 5.33 -10.31
N SER A 27 8.64 5.77 -9.09
CA SER A 27 7.48 6.63 -8.83
C SER A 27 7.73 8.05 -9.32
N ASP A 28 6.76 8.67 -9.98
CA ASP A 28 6.75 10.12 -10.32
C ASP A 28 6.84 11.04 -9.08
N CYS A 29 6.78 10.45 -7.89
CA CYS A 29 6.78 11.09 -6.59
C CYS A 29 8.17 11.20 -5.97
N ARG A 30 9.16 11.65 -6.76
CA ARG A 30 10.57 11.84 -6.33
C ARG A 30 10.74 12.82 -5.17
N ILE A 31 9.76 13.69 -4.95
CA ILE A 31 9.75 14.64 -3.82
C ILE A 31 9.93 13.92 -2.49
N TRP A 32 9.37 12.72 -2.33
CA TRP A 32 9.48 11.95 -1.09
C TRP A 32 10.87 11.35 -0.89
N SER A 33 11.59 11.01 -1.96
CA SER A 33 13.00 10.65 -1.86
C SER A 33 13.84 11.86 -1.41
N ILE A 34 13.60 13.04 -1.98
CA ILE A 34 14.31 14.28 -1.61
C ILE A 34 14.03 14.64 -0.15
N LEU A 35 12.75 14.64 0.27
CA LEU A 35 12.38 14.94 1.66
C LEU A 35 12.97 13.91 2.63
N TYR A 36 13.03 12.64 2.24
CA TYR A 36 13.66 11.60 3.05
C TYR A 36 15.17 11.81 3.20
N GLU A 37 15.86 12.19 2.12
CA GLU A 37 17.31 12.42 2.10
C GLU A 37 17.69 13.70 2.86
N GLU A 38 17.01 14.80 2.55
CA GLU A 38 17.38 16.17 2.97
C GLU A 38 16.81 16.59 4.34
N LEU A 39 15.76 15.95 4.85
CA LEU A 39 15.12 16.30 6.12
C LEU A 39 15.15 15.13 7.12
N PRO A 40 16.25 14.96 7.89
CA PRO A 40 16.39 13.90 8.89
C PRO A 40 15.24 13.85 9.91
N GLU A 41 14.72 15.01 10.30
CA GLU A 41 13.62 15.16 11.26
C GLU A 41 12.29 14.59 10.78
N MET A 42 12.13 14.40 9.47
CA MET A 42 10.93 13.82 8.86
C MET A 42 11.05 12.31 8.64
N ARG A 43 12.26 11.74 8.74
CA ARG A 43 12.51 10.33 8.41
C ARG A 43 11.70 9.38 9.26
N GLU A 44 11.66 9.60 10.57
CA GLU A 44 10.90 8.75 11.50
C GLU A 44 9.40 8.70 11.13
N LYS A 45 8.82 9.87 10.83
CA LYS A 45 7.41 9.96 10.40
C LYS A 45 7.17 9.29 9.05
N ILE A 46 8.08 9.48 8.10
CA ILE A 46 8.01 8.87 6.77
C ILE A 46 8.11 7.34 6.88
N ASP A 47 9.03 6.83 7.70
CA ASP A 47 9.24 5.40 7.91
C ASP A 47 8.03 4.76 8.62
N GLU A 48 7.47 5.44 9.62
CA GLU A 48 6.23 4.99 10.28
C GLU A 48 5.06 4.92 9.30
N ALA A 49 4.81 6.01 8.56
CA ALA A 49 3.74 6.08 7.56
C ALA A 49 3.92 5.02 6.46
N LYS A 50 5.15 4.81 5.97
CA LYS A 50 5.48 3.81 4.95
C LYS A 50 5.25 2.39 5.47
N THR A 51 5.69 2.10 6.69
CA THR A 51 5.51 0.78 7.32
C THR A 51 4.03 0.46 7.53
N LEU A 52 3.26 1.41 8.05
CA LEU A 52 1.82 1.25 8.25
C LEU A 52 1.10 1.04 6.92
N LEU A 53 1.42 1.82 5.89
CA LEU A 53 0.81 1.70 4.58
C LEU A 53 1.11 0.34 3.93
N GLN A 54 2.36 -0.12 3.98
CA GLN A 54 2.73 -1.44 3.47
C GLN A 54 2.02 -2.57 4.20
N ARG A 55 1.84 -2.46 5.52
CA ARG A 55 1.10 -3.44 6.31
C ARG A 55 -0.38 -3.47 5.91
N ILE A 56 -1.02 -2.31 5.76
CA ILE A 56 -2.42 -2.23 5.30
C ILE A 56 -2.56 -2.83 3.90
N TYR A 57 -1.68 -2.45 2.98
CA TYR A 57 -1.70 -2.95 1.61
C TYR A 57 -1.55 -4.47 1.56
N ARG A 58 -0.65 -5.04 2.38
CA ARG A 58 -0.50 -6.48 2.51
C ARG A 58 -1.76 -7.17 3.04
N VAL A 59 -2.35 -6.65 4.13
CA VAL A 59 -3.59 -7.22 4.70
C VAL A 59 -4.72 -7.20 3.68
N ILE A 60 -4.90 -6.09 2.96
CA ILE A 60 -5.94 -5.96 1.94
C ILE A 60 -5.69 -6.94 0.79
N ASN A 61 -4.46 -7.07 0.29
CA ASN A 61 -4.16 -8.00 -0.78
C ASN A 61 -4.33 -9.45 -0.35
N ASP A 62 -3.86 -9.82 0.84
CA ASP A 62 -4.02 -11.17 1.39
C ASP A 62 -5.52 -11.52 1.54
N GLU A 63 -6.35 -10.59 2.06
CA GLU A 63 -7.81 -10.78 2.17
C GLU A 63 -8.52 -10.87 0.81
N ILE A 64 -8.16 -10.00 -0.15
CA ILE A 64 -8.72 -10.02 -1.51
C ILE A 64 -8.35 -11.33 -2.23
N ASP A 65 -7.11 -11.79 -2.11
CA ASP A 65 -6.65 -13.02 -2.73
C ASP A 65 -7.38 -14.24 -2.17
N GLU A 66 -7.62 -14.28 -0.86
CA GLU A 66 -8.44 -15.32 -0.24
C GLU A 66 -9.88 -15.35 -0.77
N ASP A 67 -10.51 -14.18 -0.93
CA ASP A 67 -11.89 -14.09 -1.41
C ASP A 67 -11.99 -14.39 -2.91
N ALA A 68 -11.02 -13.96 -3.71
CA ALA A 68 -10.91 -14.32 -5.12
C ALA A 68 -10.77 -15.83 -5.32
N GLU A 69 -9.93 -16.49 -4.51
CA GLU A 69 -9.74 -17.95 -4.54
C GLU A 69 -11.03 -18.69 -4.15
N LYS A 70 -11.77 -18.20 -3.14
CA LYS A 70 -13.08 -18.76 -2.77
C LYS A 70 -14.10 -18.66 -3.91
N ILE A 71 -14.15 -17.51 -4.59
CA ILE A 71 -15.04 -17.30 -5.75
C ILE A 71 -14.65 -18.24 -6.89
N TRP A 72 -13.35 -18.34 -7.20
CA TRP A 72 -12.85 -19.22 -8.25
C TRP A 72 -13.18 -20.70 -8.00
N LYS A 73 -13.05 -21.17 -6.75
CA LYS A 73 -13.48 -22.52 -6.35
C LYS A 73 -14.97 -22.77 -6.58
N ARG A 74 -15.83 -21.80 -6.26
CA ARG A 74 -17.28 -21.91 -6.50
C ARG A 74 -17.60 -21.98 -7.99
N ILE A 75 -16.92 -21.18 -8.81
CA ILE A 75 -17.07 -21.20 -10.27
C ILE A 75 -16.67 -22.58 -10.81
N LYS A 76 -15.51 -23.13 -10.40
CA LYS A 76 -15.10 -24.50 -10.80
C LYS A 76 -16.12 -25.56 -10.43
N MET A 77 -16.66 -25.52 -9.20
CA MET A 77 -17.70 -26.45 -8.76
C MET A 77 -19.01 -26.36 -9.55
N GLN A 78 -19.31 -25.21 -10.16
CA GLN A 78 -20.50 -25.01 -11.00
C GLN A 78 -20.25 -25.34 -12.47
N ILE A 79 -19.00 -25.26 -12.93
CA ILE A 79 -18.61 -25.51 -14.31
C ILE A 79 -18.24 -26.97 -14.55
N ASP A 80 -17.84 -27.74 -13.53
CA ASP A 80 -17.63 -29.19 -13.66
C ASP A 80 -18.98 -29.89 -13.94
N PRO A 81 -19.22 -30.37 -15.19
CA PRO A 81 -20.47 -31.02 -15.56
C PRO A 81 -20.47 -32.52 -15.24
N ASP A 82 -19.37 -33.07 -14.71
CA ASP A 82 -19.21 -34.50 -14.48
C ASP A 82 -19.44 -34.89 -13.01
N LYS A 83 -20.63 -34.55 -12.50
CA LYS A 83 -21.26 -35.39 -11.48
C LYS A 83 -22.22 -36.32 -12.21
N GLU A 84 -21.79 -37.58 -12.33
CA GLU A 84 -22.55 -38.76 -12.76
C GLU A 84 -24.06 -38.72 -12.47
#